data_AF-A0A8I1WT40-F1
#
_entry.id   AF-A0A8I1WT40-F1
#
_cell.length_a   1.000
_cell.length_b   1.000
_cell.length_c   1.000
_cell.angle_alpha   90.00
_cell.angle_beta   90.00
_cell.angle_gamma   90.00
#
_symmetry.space_group_name_H-M   'P 1'
#
loop_
_entity.id
_entity.type
_entity.pdbx_description
1 polymer ?
#
loop_
_entity_poly.entity_id
_entity_poly.type
_entity_poly.pdbx_seq_one_letter_code
_entity_poly.pdbx_strand_id
1 'polypeptide(L)'
;MNAFQEEIKQAVSEATAPLSAEIASLKKLIAESVEKDPLISLDDAAKKLGCHKATLRRKIKSGELECVRIGKKIFFNRSELFTKSTHN
;
A
#
# COMPACT_ATOMS: atom_id res chain seq x y z
N MET A 1 -33.64 24.36 -13.82
CA MET A 1 -32.97 23.75 -12.64
C MET A 1 -33.33 24.62 -11.46
N ASN A 2 -33.83 24.05 -10.36
CA ASN A 2 -34.48 24.83 -9.28
C ASN A 2 -33.43 25.60 -8.47
N ALA A 3 -33.67 26.89 -8.20
CA ALA A 3 -32.79 27.76 -7.40
C ALA A 3 -32.39 27.14 -6.04
N PHE A 4 -33.33 26.46 -5.37
CA PHE A 4 -33.08 25.73 -4.13
C PHE A 4 -32.05 24.59 -4.28
N GLN A 5 -32.01 23.92 -5.43
CA GLN A 5 -31.01 22.87 -5.69
C GLN A 5 -29.61 23.47 -5.87
N GLU A 6 -29.51 24.69 -6.38
CA GLU A 6 -28.23 25.39 -6.51
C GLU A 6 -27.72 25.86 -5.14
N GLU A 7 -28.61 26.40 -4.29
CA GLU A 7 -28.28 26.75 -2.90
C GLU A 7 -27.78 25.55 -2.10
N ILE A 8 -28.44 24.40 -2.19
CA ILE A 8 -28.00 23.17 -1.52
C ILE A 8 -26.61 22.75 -2.03
N LYS A 9 -26.37 22.75 -3.34
CA LYS A 9 -25.07 22.38 -3.90
C LYS A 9 -23.97 23.31 -3.42
N GLN A 10 -24.27 24.61 -3.37
CA GLN A 10 -23.31 25.61 -2.93
C GLN A 10 -22.97 25.45 -1.45
N ALA A 11 -23.98 25.32 -0.57
CA ALA A 11 -23.79 25.08 0.85
C ALA A 11 -23.00 23.79 1.13
N VAL A 12 -23.29 22.70 0.42
CA VAL A 12 -22.54 21.44 0.54
C VAL A 12 -21.10 21.60 0.06
N SER A 13 -20.87 22.31 -1.05
CA SER A 13 -19.53 22.54 -1.57
C SER A 13 -18.68 23.38 -0.61
N GLU A 14 -19.26 24.41 0.01
CA GLU A 14 -18.58 25.27 0.98
C GLU A 14 -18.28 24.52 2.27
N ALA A 15 -19.24 23.73 2.78
CA ALA A 15 -19.05 22.92 3.98
C ALA A 15 -18.00 21.80 3.78
N THR A 16 -17.92 21.23 2.57
CA THR A 16 -16.98 20.13 2.27
C THR A 16 -15.64 20.60 1.71
N ALA A 17 -15.50 21.86 1.31
CA ALA A 17 -14.26 22.44 0.79
C ALA A 17 -13.03 22.14 1.66
N PRO A 18 -13.02 22.39 2.99
CA PRO A 18 -11.84 22.11 3.81
C PRO A 18 -11.50 20.61 3.87
N LEU A 19 -12.51 19.75 4.00
CA LEU A 19 -12.32 18.29 4.01
C LEU A 19 -11.79 17.78 2.67
N SER A 20 -12.28 18.34 1.56
CA SER A 20 -11.83 17.97 0.21
C SER A 20 -10.37 18.36 -0.02
N ALA A 21 -9.93 19.51 0.51
CA ALA A 21 -8.55 19.95 0.47
C ALA A 21 -7.64 19.05 1.31
N GLU A 22 -8.07 18.66 2.52
CA GLU A 22 -7.36 17.72 3.38
C GLU A 22 -7.18 16.36 2.70
N ILE A 23 -8.25 15.82 2.08
CA ILE A 23 -8.20 14.56 1.33
C ILE A 23 -7.23 14.66 0.16
N ALA A 24 -7.22 15.78 -0.57
CA ALA A 24 -6.29 15.99 -1.67
C ALA A 24 -4.82 15.99 -1.18
N SER A 25 -4.55 16.65 -0.05
CA SER A 25 -3.23 16.67 0.60
C SER A 25 -2.79 15.26 1.02
N LEU A 26 -3.67 14.51 1.71
CA LEU A 26 -3.40 13.13 2.14
C LEU A 26 -3.14 12.21 0.94
N LYS A 27 -3.93 12.32 -0.13
CA LYS A 27 -3.71 11.56 -1.36
C LYS A 27 -2.34 11.82 -1.96
N LYS A 28 -1.89 13.09 -1.96
CA LYS A 28 -0.56 13.47 -2.46
C LYS A 28 0.55 12.86 -1.61
N LEU A 29 0.46 12.94 -0.29
CA LEU A 29 1.44 12.35 0.63
C LEU A 29 1.53 10.82 0.47
N ILE A 30 0.39 10.15 0.28
CA ILE A 30 0.35 8.72 0.01
C ILE A 30 1.07 8.43 -1.32
N ALA A 31 0.73 9.15 -2.39
CA ALA A 31 1.36 8.95 -3.70
C ALA A 31 2.89 9.12 -3.64
N GLU A 32 3.39 10.15 -2.97
CA GLU A 32 4.84 10.39 -2.78
C GLU A 32 5.52 9.30 -1.95
N SER A 33 4.80 8.64 -1.03
CA SER A 33 5.33 7.54 -0.23
C SER A 33 5.32 6.19 -0.96
N VAL A 34 4.37 5.97 -1.89
CA VAL A 34 4.22 4.73 -2.66
C VAL A 34 5.34 4.57 -3.71
N GLU A 35 5.84 5.66 -4.31
CA GLU A 35 7.03 5.60 -5.18
C GLU A 35 8.28 5.05 -4.47
N LYS A 36 8.26 5.05 -3.13
CA LYS A 36 9.31 4.49 -2.28
C LYS A 36 8.88 3.18 -1.62
N ASP A 37 8.03 2.35 -2.23
CA ASP A 37 7.71 1.05 -1.64
C ASP A 37 9.02 0.24 -1.48
N PRO A 38 9.57 0.13 -0.26
CA PRO A 38 10.95 -0.24 -0.12
C PRO A 38 11.06 -1.75 -0.26
N LEU A 39 11.92 -2.18 -1.17
CA LEU A 39 12.27 -3.59 -1.33
C LEU A 39 12.84 -4.13 -0.02
N ILE A 40 12.19 -5.15 0.52
CA ILE A 40 12.59 -5.82 1.76
C ILE A 40 13.48 -7.00 1.40
N SER A 41 14.62 -7.13 2.07
CA SER A 41 15.50 -8.28 1.89
C SER A 41 14.86 -9.56 2.47
N LEU A 42 15.30 -10.74 2.01
CA LEU A 42 14.88 -12.03 2.60
C LEU A 42 15.07 -12.10 4.12
N ASP A 43 16.12 -11.47 4.63
CA ASP A 43 16.45 -11.50 6.05
C ASP A 43 15.47 -10.64 6.87
N ASP A 44 15.14 -9.47 6.35
CA ASP A 44 14.19 -8.56 7.00
C ASP A 44 12.75 -9.08 6.88
N ALA A 45 12.41 -9.68 5.74
CA ALA A 45 11.13 -10.35 5.53
C ALA A 45 10.94 -11.51 6.54
N ALA A 46 11.97 -12.33 6.74
CA ALA A 46 11.97 -13.42 7.70
C ALA A 46 11.73 -12.92 9.13
N LYS A 47 12.45 -11.85 9.54
CA LYS A 47 12.27 -11.23 10.85
C LYS A 47 10.86 -10.67 11.04
N LYS A 48 10.32 -9.95 10.06
CA LYS A 48 8.99 -9.32 10.17
C LYS A 48 7.85 -10.34 10.19
N LEU A 49 7.97 -11.42 9.43
CA LEU A 49 6.97 -12.50 9.40
C LEU A 49 7.15 -13.52 10.52
N GLY A 50 8.18 -13.36 11.37
CA GLY A 50 8.48 -14.30 12.45
C GLY A 50 8.79 -15.72 11.97
N CYS A 51 9.27 -15.88 10.74
CA CYS A 51 9.48 -17.19 10.14
C CYS A 51 10.93 -17.38 9.67
N HIS A 52 11.37 -18.64 9.58
CA HIS A 52 12.71 -18.94 9.10
C HIS A 52 12.85 -18.68 7.60
N LYS A 53 14.03 -18.22 7.15
CA LYS A 53 14.32 -17.92 5.72
C LYS A 53 14.01 -19.10 4.79
N ALA A 54 14.19 -20.33 5.28
CA ALA A 54 13.86 -21.54 4.54
C ALA A 54 12.37 -21.64 4.20
N THR A 55 11.49 -21.21 5.12
CA THR A 55 10.04 -21.16 4.91
C THR A 55 9.69 -20.19 3.79
N LEU A 56 10.30 -19.00 3.78
CA LEU A 56 10.10 -18.04 2.69
C LEU A 56 10.59 -18.59 1.35
N ARG A 57 11.78 -19.21 1.29
CA ARG A 57 12.28 -19.83 0.06
C ARG A 57 11.36 -20.95 -0.44
N ARG A 58 10.77 -21.73 0.46
CA ARG A 58 9.78 -22.75 0.12
C ARG A 58 8.53 -22.14 -0.48
N LYS A 59 7.99 -21.08 0.13
CA LYS A 59 6.81 -20.34 -0.37
C LYS A 59 7.05 -19.69 -1.73
N ILE A 60 8.25 -19.18 -1.97
CA ILE A 60 8.65 -18.69 -3.30
C ILE A 60 8.64 -19.83 -4.32
N LYS A 61 9.17 -21.02 -3.94
CA LYS A 61 9.21 -22.18 -4.83
C LYS A 61 7.81 -22.75 -5.11
N SER A 62 6.88 -22.68 -4.15
CA SER A 62 5.48 -23.08 -4.36
C SER A 62 4.65 -22.05 -5.11
N GLY A 63 5.17 -20.84 -5.33
CA GLY A 63 4.44 -19.74 -6.00
C GLY A 63 3.48 -18.98 -5.09
N GLU A 64 3.40 -19.34 -3.80
CA GLU A 64 2.57 -18.63 -2.80
C GLU A 64 3.05 -17.20 -2.55
N LEU A 65 4.33 -16.92 -2.83
CA LEU A 65 4.96 -15.66 -2.47
C LEU A 65 5.84 -15.15 -3.61
N GLU A 66 5.48 -13.99 -4.16
CA GLU A 66 6.21 -13.35 -5.24
C GLU A 66 7.49 -12.70 -4.72
N CYS A 67 8.53 -12.67 -5.55
CA CYS A 67 9.82 -12.09 -5.18
C CYS A 67 10.48 -11.41 -6.37
N VAL A 68 11.21 -10.32 -6.08
CA VAL A 68 12.05 -9.60 -7.03
C VAL A 68 13.50 -10.02 -6.80
N ARG A 69 14.20 -10.41 -7.87
CA ARG A 69 15.64 -10.74 -7.79
C ARG A 69 16.46 -9.57 -8.31
N ILE A 70 17.34 -9.04 -7.47
CA ILE A 70 18.33 -8.04 -7.86
C ILE A 70 19.71 -8.68 -7.70
N GLY A 71 20.30 -9.06 -8.84
CA GLY A 71 21.52 -9.86 -8.88
C GLY A 71 21.32 -11.25 -8.25
N LYS A 72 22.13 -11.58 -7.23
CA LYS A 72 22.05 -12.86 -6.49
C LYS A 72 21.16 -12.79 -5.24
N LYS A 73 20.57 -11.63 -4.94
CA LYS A 73 19.78 -11.40 -3.72
C LYS A 73 18.28 -11.43 -4.04
N ILE A 74 17.50 -11.89 -3.05
CA ILE A 74 16.04 -11.96 -3.12
C ILE A 74 15.47 -10.80 -2.32
N PHE A 75 14.54 -10.08 -2.95
CA PHE A 75 13.81 -8.96 -2.39
C PHE A 75 12.30 -9.18 -2.53
N PHE A 76 11.54 -8.45 -1.72
CA PHE A 76 10.08 -8.48 -1.69
C PHE A 76 9.55 -7.06 -1.71
N ASN A 77 8.48 -6.83 -2.47
CA ASN A 77 7.69 -5.62 -2.30
C ASN A 77 7.05 -5.69 -0.92
N ARG A 78 7.25 -4.65 -0.11
CA ARG A 78 6.74 -4.61 1.25
C ARG A 78 5.22 -4.78 1.25
N SER A 79 4.51 -4.08 0.37
CA SER A 79 3.06 -4.11 0.29
C SER A 79 2.49 -5.52 0.02
N GLU A 80 3.08 -6.25 -0.93
CA GLU A 80 2.64 -7.59 -1.31
C GLU A 80 2.95 -8.66 -0.25
N LEU A 81 4.08 -8.50 0.44
CA LEU A 81 4.52 -9.44 1.46
C LEU A 81 3.54 -9.55 2.63
N PHE A 82 2.94 -8.42 3.04
CA PHE A 82 2.04 -8.37 4.19
C PHE A 82 0.58 -8.63 3.81
N THR A 83 0.14 -8.25 2.61
CA THR A 83 -1.25 -8.44 2.17
C THR A 83 -1.59 -9.91 1.90
N LYS A 84 -0.68 -10.69 1.31
CA LYS A 84 -0.89 -12.13 1.06
C LYS A 84 -0.70 -13.01 2.29
N SER A 85 -0.12 -12.48 3.39
CA SER A 85 0.12 -13.27 4.61
C SER A 85 -1.10 -13.32 5.56
N THR A 86 -2.10 -12.47 5.38
CA THR A 86 -3.29 -12.36 6.27
C THR A 86 -4.49 -13.18 5.81
N HIS A 87 -4.33 -14.05 4.80
CA HIS A 87 -5.32 -15.05 4.43
C HIS A 87 -4.81 -16.44 4.80
N ASN A 88 -4.95 -16.78 6.07
CA ASN A 88 -5.06 -18.14 6.61
C ASN A 88 -5.68 -18.07 8.00
#